data_AF-W1XHP9-F1
#
_entry.id   AF-W1XHP9-F1
#
_cell.length_a   1.000
_cell.length_b   1.000
_cell.length_c   1.000
_cell.angle_alpha   90.00
_cell.angle_beta   90.00
_cell.angle_gamma   90.00
#
_symmetry.space_group_name_H-M   'P 1'
#
loop_
_entity.id
_entity.type
_entity.pdbx_description
1 polymer ?
#
loop_
_entity_poly.entity_id
_entity_poly.type
_entity_poly.pdbx_seq_one_letter_code
_entity_poly.pdbx_strand_id
1 'polypeptide(L)' 'DPQGFDALNLFPLQINPHFTNALPEGHKGETREQRIRELLVVAPELTIIGLPEGNWITVSKGHATLGGP' A
#
# COMPACT_ATOMS: atom_id res chain seq x y z
N ASP A 1 -4.63 8.03 19.10
CA ASP A 1 -4.89 8.94 17.96
C ASP A 1 -3.59 9.67 17.65
N PRO A 2 -3.05 9.58 16.42
CA PRO A 2 -1.81 10.26 16.01
C PRO A 2 -1.91 11.79 15.84
N GLN A 3 -3.09 12.41 16.00
CA GLN A 3 -3.34 13.84 15.73
C GLN A 3 -3.25 14.22 14.24
N GLY A 4 -3.53 13.26 13.34
CA GLY A 4 -3.47 13.43 11.89
C GLY A 4 -2.91 12.19 11.20
N PHE A 5 -3.17 12.05 9.90
CA PHE A 5 -2.64 10.95 9.07
C PHE A 5 -1.49 11.37 8.16
N ASP A 6 -1.10 12.65 8.21
CA ASP A 6 0.08 13.14 7.51
C ASP A 6 1.34 12.43 8.01
N ALA A 7 2.23 12.13 7.08
CA ALA A 7 3.49 11.44 7.33
C ALA A 7 4.67 12.26 6.79
N LEU A 8 5.85 11.63 6.67
CA LEU A 8 7.09 12.31 6.29
C LEU A 8 7.12 12.83 4.85
N ASN A 9 6.22 12.36 3.98
CA ASN A 9 6.16 12.73 2.56
C ASN A 9 7.49 12.53 1.78
N LEU A 10 8.29 11.54 2.17
CA LEU A 10 9.58 11.22 1.53
C LEU A 10 9.45 10.34 0.28
N PHE A 11 8.33 9.65 0.13
CA PHE A 11 8.01 8.80 -1.02
C PHE A 11 6.62 9.20 -1.53
N PRO A 12 6.44 9.49 -2.83
CA PRO A 12 5.26 10.19 -3.34
C PRO A 12 4.02 9.30 -3.52
N LEU A 13 4.15 7.98 -3.42
CA LEU A 13 3.06 7.04 -3.62
C LEU A 13 2.69 6.37 -2.29
N GLN A 14 1.44 5.96 -2.13
CA GLN A 14 1.01 5.24 -0.95
C GLN A 14 1.49 3.79 -1.00
N ILE A 15 2.02 3.29 0.12
CA ILE A 15 2.47 1.89 0.24
C ILE A 15 1.47 1.15 1.11
N ASN A 16 0.90 0.06 0.59
CA ASN A 16 0.19 -0.93 1.38
C ASN A 16 1.14 -2.10 1.66
N PRO A 17 1.84 -2.11 2.82
CA PRO A 17 2.76 -3.18 3.17
C PRO A 17 2.00 -4.47 3.52
N HIS A 18 2.73 -5.59 3.61
CA HIS A 18 2.15 -6.91 3.85
C HIS A 18 0.98 -7.17 2.91
N PHE A 19 1.15 -6.82 1.63
CA PHE A 19 0.09 -6.97 0.65
C PHE A 19 -0.17 -8.45 0.39
N THR A 20 -1.40 -8.86 0.65
CA THR A 20 -1.98 -10.12 0.20
C THR A 20 -3.46 -9.88 0.00
N ASN A 21 -4.01 -10.43 -1.08
CA ASN A 21 -5.45 -10.42 -1.31
C ASN A 21 -6.11 -11.73 -0.84
N ALA A 22 -5.31 -12.67 -0.29
CA ALA A 22 -5.81 -13.91 0.25
C ALA A 22 -6.62 -13.65 1.52
N LEU A 23 -7.72 -14.38 1.66
CA LEU A 23 -8.55 -14.41 2.86
C LEU A 23 -8.62 -15.85 3.37
N PRO A 24 -8.79 -16.07 4.69
CA PRO A 24 -9.13 -17.39 5.22
C PRO A 24 -10.40 -17.93 4.55
N GLU A 25 -10.49 -19.25 4.41
CA GLU A 25 -11.68 -19.89 3.86
C GLU A 25 -12.93 -19.55 4.70
N GLY A 26 -14.02 -19.19 4.03
CA GLY A 26 -15.28 -18.79 4.68
C GLY A 26 -15.28 -17.38 5.27
N HIS A 27 -14.19 -16.61 5.16
CA HIS A 27 -14.15 -15.22 5.59
C HIS A 27 -15.02 -14.34 4.67
N LYS A 28 -15.90 -13.51 5.26
CA LYS A 28 -16.83 -12.62 4.52
C LYS A 28 -16.51 -11.13 4.69
N GLY A 29 -15.47 -10.79 5.42
CA GLY A 29 -14.93 -9.43 5.47
C GLY A 29 -14.28 -9.05 4.14
N GLU A 30 -13.98 -7.76 4.01
CA GLU A 30 -13.41 -7.22 2.78
C GLU A 30 -12.02 -7.77 2.47
N THR A 31 -11.74 -7.98 1.18
CA THR A 31 -10.40 -8.24 0.67
C THR A 31 -9.52 -7.00 0.81
N ARG A 32 -8.20 -7.18 0.70
CA ARG A 32 -7.27 -6.05 0.70
C ARG A 32 -7.54 -5.09 -0.45
N GLU A 33 -7.84 -5.64 -1.62
CA GLU A 33 -8.18 -4.85 -2.80
C GLU A 33 -9.45 -4.03 -2.62
N GLN A 34 -10.49 -4.59 -1.99
CA GLN A 34 -11.73 -3.85 -1.72
C GLN A 34 -11.46 -2.60 -0.88
N ARG A 35 -10.72 -2.74 0.22
CA ARG A 35 -10.32 -1.61 1.08
C ARG A 35 -9.49 -0.56 0.33
N ILE A 36 -8.56 -1.00 -0.52
CA ILE A 36 -7.76 -0.09 -1.35
C ILE A 36 -8.66 0.67 -2.34
N ARG A 37 -9.66 0.01 -2.93
CA ARG A 37 -10.61 0.65 -3.84
C ARG A 37 -11.50 1.66 -3.13
N GLU A 38 -11.90 1.41 -1.88
CA GLU A 38 -12.61 2.41 -1.08
C GLU A 38 -11.77 3.68 -0.85
N LEU A 39 -10.47 3.52 -0.54
CA LEU A 39 -9.55 4.66 -0.45
C LEU A 39 -9.47 5.44 -1.76
N LEU A 40 -9.42 4.74 -2.90
CA LEU A 40 -9.42 5.37 -4.23
C LEU A 40 -10.74 6.05 -4.59
N VAL A 41 -11.87 5.68 -3.95
CA VAL A 41 -13.14 6.42 -4.12
C VAL A 41 -13.07 7.79 -3.46
N VAL A 42 -12.44 7.90 -2.29
CA VAL A 42 -12.34 9.16 -1.53
C VAL A 42 -11.10 10.00 -1.89
N ALA A 43 -10.06 9.36 -2.43
CA ALA A 43 -8.81 9.99 -2.85
C ALA A 43 -8.34 9.42 -4.21
N PRO A 44 -9.08 9.76 -5.30
CA PRO A 44 -8.90 9.16 -6.63
C PRO A 44 -7.58 9.52 -7.31
N GLU A 45 -6.87 10.54 -6.84
CA GLU A 45 -5.55 10.94 -7.34
C GLU A 45 -4.41 10.04 -6.84
N LEU A 46 -4.66 9.21 -5.83
CA LEU A 46 -3.65 8.36 -5.23
C LEU A 46 -3.23 7.21 -6.16
N THR A 47 -1.95 6.89 -6.12
CA THR A 47 -1.43 5.60 -6.58
C THR A 47 -1.00 4.80 -5.36
N ILE A 48 -1.50 3.57 -5.25
CA ILE A 48 -1.26 2.68 -4.11
C ILE A 48 -0.48 1.45 -4.59
N ILE A 49 0.70 1.24 -4.01
CA ILE A 49 1.53 0.06 -4.25
C ILE A 49 1.21 -0.98 -3.18
N GLY A 50 0.56 -2.07 -3.56
CA GLY A 50 0.52 -3.28 -2.75
C GLY A 50 1.89 -3.95 -2.73
N LEU A 51 2.61 -3.85 -1.61
CA LEU A 51 3.97 -4.38 -1.46
C LEU A 51 3.92 -5.70 -0.66
N PRO A 52 4.11 -6.87 -1.31
CA PRO A 52 4.06 -8.17 -0.64
C PRO A 52 5.17 -8.35 0.39
N GLU A 53 5.02 -9.34 1.26
CA GLU A 53 6.09 -9.72 2.19
C GLU A 53 7.33 -10.19 1.44
N GLY A 54 8.52 -9.80 1.93
CA GLY A 54 9.80 -10.06 1.27
C GLY A 54 10.19 -9.04 0.21
N ASN A 55 9.26 -8.22 -0.30
CA ASN A 55 9.56 -7.14 -1.24
C ASN A 55 9.95 -5.84 -0.51
N TRP A 56 10.65 -4.96 -1.23
CA TRP A 56 11.02 -3.62 -0.77
C TRP A 56 11.09 -2.62 -1.94
N ILE A 57 11.12 -1.33 -1.63
CA ILE A 57 11.41 -0.27 -2.59
C ILE A 57 12.69 0.43 -2.13
N THR A 58 13.70 0.48 -2.99
CA THR A 58 14.93 1.24 -2.73
C THR A 58 14.88 2.54 -3.53
N VAL A 59 14.98 3.68 -2.84
CA VAL A 59 15.14 4.99 -3.47
C VAL A 59 16.60 5.41 -3.36
N SER A 60 17.28 5.52 -4.49
CA SER A 60 18.69 5.93 -4.55
C SER A 60 19.00 6.60 -5.87
N LYS A 61 19.86 7.63 -5.85
CA LYS A 61 20.32 8.37 -7.04
C LYS A 61 19.17 8.80 -7.97
N GLY A 62 18.09 9.30 -7.39
CA GLY A 62 16.91 9.79 -8.13
C GLY A 62 16.01 8.71 -8.71
N HIS A 63 16.24 7.43 -8.42
CA HIS A 63 15.43 6.32 -8.92
C HIS A 63 14.80 5.54 -7.77
N ALA A 64 13.55 5.12 -7.96
CA ALA A 64 12.86 4.17 -7.09
C ALA A 64 12.80 2.80 -7.77
N THR A 65 13.41 1.79 -7.15
CA THR A 65 13.52 0.44 -7.70
C THR A 65 12.78 -0.54 -6.79
N LEU A 66 11.92 -1.37 -7.38
CA LEU A 66 11.27 -2.49 -6.68
C LEU A 66 12.27 -3.65 -6.55
N GLY A 67 12.36 -4.22 -5.35
CA GLY A 67 13.11 -5.44 -5.06
C GLY A 67 12.25 -6.47 -4.32
N GLY A 68 12.76 -7.69 -4.22
CA GLY A 68 12.09 -8.83 -3.59
C GLY A 68 12.71 -10.15 -4.01
N PRO A 69 12.30 -11.27 -3.37
CA PRO A 69 12.65 -12.63 -3.80
C PRO A 69 12.11 -12.97 -5.20
#